data_AF-A0AA36FMZ6-F1
#
_entry.id   AF-A0AA36FMZ6-F1
#
_cell.length_a   1.000
_cell.length_b   1.000
_cell.length_c   1.000
_cell.angle_alpha   90.00
_cell.angle_beta   90.00
_cell.angle_gamma   90.00
#
_symmetry.space_group_name_H-M   'P 1'
#
loop_
_entity.id
_entity.type
_entity.pdbx_description
1 polymer ?
#
loop_
_entity_poly.entity_id
_entity_poly.type
_entity_poly.pdbx_seq_one_letter_code
_entity_poly.pdbx_strand_id
1 'polypeptide(L)'
;MTADQWLIPPLPDSIPPSILAKADVLVTKTAFLAGLLAPETAACLSRQLKVSDAESSRIIDGHNTDLEVLEDATNLASTQSTLGEITELRRRLIAALAHHYHLVQTQPLSDGIGAMARLVVHMHFAQIGMHPHLWSLPRGIACRREEYHAALGLTGSEQGRQPYGGFQRTDKALLGFIAFMLDVCHEEVDYMSAALNRRKLRESVTNAFNTNSRLTEAGIRAEIAPAFLALLIQGALPRSEFKTFTGLQPEVASNQVDRLINIGLVMSLPSDVSLLEDEATNTSDIRCSGLMSSRAVWPEAATFRKCLDKPPTAKPPSRKDERSALVIETIKLDNGSKRYRVVDLEEGGSASKHGVFKIRAEADVVCSLLNAEHPRQSGVGRASASS
;
A
#
# COMPACT_ATOMS: atom_id res chain seq x y z
N MET A 1 18.96 7.37 -26.63
CA MET A 1 17.61 7.01 -26.18
C MET A 1 16.63 7.70 -27.12
N THR A 2 15.66 7.00 -27.71
CA THR A 2 14.67 7.60 -28.63
C THR A 2 13.44 8.04 -27.85
N ALA A 3 12.78 9.11 -28.30
CA ALA A 3 11.59 9.66 -27.65
C ALA A 3 10.43 8.63 -27.51
N ASP A 4 10.37 7.65 -28.42
CA ASP A 4 9.29 6.65 -28.47
C ASP A 4 9.33 5.62 -27.32
N GLN A 5 10.47 5.42 -26.66
CA GLN A 5 10.62 4.45 -25.54
C GLN A 5 9.92 4.91 -24.25
N TRP A 6 9.44 6.15 -24.24
CA TRP A 6 8.86 6.82 -23.08
C TRP A 6 7.35 7.05 -23.22
N LEU A 7 6.78 6.65 -24.36
CA LEU A 7 5.34 6.72 -24.57
C LEU A 7 4.65 5.61 -23.79
N ILE A 8 3.45 5.93 -23.28
CA ILE A 8 2.57 4.94 -22.68
C ILE A 8 2.27 3.87 -23.73
N PRO A 9 2.58 2.59 -23.48
CA PRO A 9 2.33 1.53 -24.44
C PRO A 9 0.81 1.35 -24.68
N PRO A 10 0.39 0.91 -25.86
CA PRO A 10 -1.00 0.56 -26.09
C PRO A 10 -1.43 -0.54 -25.11
N LEU A 11 -2.60 -0.36 -24.50
CA LEU A 11 -3.17 -1.35 -23.60
C LEU A 11 -3.60 -2.61 -24.38
N PRO A 12 -3.56 -3.80 -23.77
CA PRO A 12 -4.09 -5.01 -24.39
C PRO A 12 -5.57 -4.86 -24.78
N ASP A 13 -5.96 -5.43 -25.91
CA ASP A 13 -7.32 -5.32 -26.47
C ASP A 13 -8.42 -5.79 -25.49
N SER A 14 -8.10 -6.78 -24.64
CA SER A 14 -9.03 -7.36 -23.67
C SER A 14 -8.48 -7.32 -22.25
N ILE A 15 -8.83 -6.27 -21.51
CA ILE A 15 -8.58 -6.17 -20.06
C ILE A 15 -9.67 -6.95 -19.30
N PRO A 16 -9.32 -7.89 -18.40
CA PRO A 16 -10.28 -8.62 -17.59
C PRO A 16 -11.23 -7.70 -16.80
N PRO A 17 -12.55 -7.99 -16.74
CA PRO A 17 -13.50 -7.19 -15.97
C PRO A 17 -13.14 -7.04 -14.49
N SER A 18 -12.46 -8.04 -13.90
CA SER A 18 -11.98 -8.00 -12.52
C SER A 18 -10.92 -6.91 -12.27
N ILE A 19 -10.04 -6.65 -13.24
CA ILE A 19 -9.02 -5.59 -13.17
C ILE A 19 -9.69 -4.22 -13.30
N LEU A 20 -10.64 -4.09 -14.24
CA LEU A 20 -11.42 -2.86 -14.41
C LEU A 20 -12.20 -2.53 -13.14
N ALA A 21 -12.87 -3.52 -12.52
CA ALA A 21 -13.59 -3.34 -11.28
C ALA A 21 -12.69 -2.93 -10.11
N LYS A 22 -11.47 -3.48 -10.00
CA LYS A 22 -10.48 -3.05 -9.00
C LYS A 22 -10.10 -1.58 -9.20
N ALA A 23 -9.83 -1.18 -10.44
CA ALA A 23 -9.52 0.21 -10.77
C ALA A 23 -10.67 1.16 -10.38
N ASP A 24 -11.93 0.80 -10.67
CA ASP A 24 -13.11 1.60 -10.30
C ASP A 24 -13.27 1.74 -8.78
N VAL A 25 -13.07 0.67 -8.03
CA VAL A 25 -13.09 0.70 -6.55
C VAL A 25 -11.96 1.57 -6.01
N LEU A 26 -10.77 1.52 -6.62
CA LEU A 26 -9.62 2.28 -6.17
C LEU A 26 -9.86 3.79 -6.29
N VAL A 27 -10.46 4.24 -7.41
CA VAL A 27 -10.88 5.64 -7.60
C VAL A 27 -11.81 6.10 -6.48
N THR A 28 -12.78 5.27 -6.11
CA THR A 28 -13.73 5.60 -5.04
C THR A 28 -13.02 5.73 -3.69
N LYS A 29 -12.08 4.82 -3.39
CA LYS A 29 -11.32 4.84 -2.14
C LYS A 29 -10.40 6.05 -2.01
N THR A 30 -9.71 6.43 -3.09
CA THR A 30 -8.80 7.60 -3.07
C THR A 30 -9.58 8.90 -2.94
N ALA A 31 -10.74 9.02 -3.59
CA ALA A 31 -11.64 10.17 -3.42
C ALA A 31 -12.16 10.27 -1.98
N PHE A 32 -12.56 9.13 -1.38
CA PHE A 32 -12.97 9.10 0.03
C PHE A 32 -11.84 9.55 0.96
N LEU A 33 -10.62 9.02 0.76
CA LEU A 33 -9.44 9.40 1.53
C LEU A 33 -9.15 10.90 1.43
N ALA A 34 -9.25 11.48 0.24
CA ALA A 34 -9.06 12.91 0.02
C ALA A 34 -10.07 13.77 0.78
N GLY A 35 -11.29 13.28 0.97
CA GLY A 35 -12.32 13.95 1.77
C GLY A 35 -12.14 13.85 3.29
N LEU A 36 -11.17 13.09 3.80
CA LEU A 36 -10.97 12.92 5.25
C LEU A 36 -10.19 14.05 5.93
N LEU A 37 -9.40 14.82 5.16
CA LEU A 37 -8.47 15.82 5.70
C LEU A 37 -8.72 17.20 5.10
N ALA A 38 -8.52 18.24 5.90
CA ALA A 38 -8.41 19.60 5.40
C ALA A 38 -7.24 19.73 4.42
N PRO A 39 -7.34 20.59 3.37
CA PRO A 39 -6.29 20.76 2.37
C PRO A 39 -4.91 21.09 2.95
N GLU A 40 -4.85 21.90 4.00
CA GLU A 40 -3.62 22.29 4.69
C GLU A 40 -2.96 21.10 5.38
N THR A 41 -3.76 20.24 6.03
CA THR A 41 -3.28 19.02 6.68
C THR A 41 -2.84 17.99 5.64
N ALA A 42 -3.59 17.86 4.55
CA ALA A 42 -3.22 17.03 3.41
C ALA A 42 -1.86 17.46 2.81
N ALA A 43 -1.63 18.76 2.66
CA ALA A 43 -0.35 19.29 2.19
C ALA A 43 0.80 19.03 3.17
N CYS A 44 0.54 19.11 4.48
CA CYS A 44 1.52 18.76 5.51
C CYS A 44 1.89 17.27 5.46
N LEU A 45 0.87 16.40 5.36
CA LEU A 45 1.06 14.96 5.23
C LEU A 45 1.86 14.62 3.97
N SER A 46 1.50 15.21 2.82
CA SER A 46 2.21 15.02 1.55
C SER A 46 3.72 15.24 1.67
N ARG A 47 4.16 16.30 2.38
CA ARG A 47 5.59 16.56 2.58
C ARG A 47 6.29 15.44 3.37
N GLN A 48 5.60 14.81 4.32
CA GLN A 48 6.15 13.68 5.07
C GLN A 48 6.20 12.41 4.21
N LEU A 49 5.11 12.12 3.48
CA LEU A 49 5.06 10.94 2.59
C LEU A 49 6.20 10.99 1.57
N LYS A 50 6.52 12.16 1.01
CA LYS A 50 7.65 12.31 0.07
C LYS A 50 8.99 11.83 0.64
N VAL A 51 9.25 12.09 1.91
CA VAL A 51 10.46 11.60 2.60
C VAL A 51 10.40 10.08 2.78
N SER A 52 9.23 9.55 3.14
CA SER A 52 9.02 8.10 3.28
C SER A 52 9.10 7.35 1.94
N ASP A 53 8.62 7.95 0.85
CA ASP A 53 8.67 7.41 -0.51
C ASP A 53 10.11 7.25 -1.00
N ALA A 54 10.97 8.22 -0.68
CA ALA A 54 12.40 8.15 -0.99
C ALA A 54 13.10 7.02 -0.21
N GLU A 55 12.77 6.85 1.08
CA GLU A 55 13.28 5.74 1.88
C GLU A 55 12.78 4.38 1.38
N SER A 56 11.49 4.27 1.07
CA SER A 56 10.89 3.05 0.52
C SER A 56 11.51 2.67 -0.82
N SER A 57 11.72 3.66 -1.70
CA SER A 57 12.39 3.48 -2.98
C SER A 57 13.81 2.94 -2.83
N ARG A 58 14.58 3.47 -1.88
CA ARG A 58 15.91 2.95 -1.54
C ARG A 58 15.87 1.48 -1.11
N ILE A 59 14.85 1.07 -0.34
CA ILE A 59 14.71 -0.33 0.09
C ILE A 59 14.38 -1.26 -1.07
N ILE A 60 13.57 -0.79 -2.03
CA ILE A 60 13.19 -1.58 -3.22
C ILE A 60 14.40 -1.83 -4.10
N ASP A 61 15.14 -0.75 -4.40
CA ASP A 61 16.22 -0.77 -5.39
C ASP A 61 17.58 -1.15 -4.77
N GLY A 62 17.73 -1.04 -3.45
CA GLY A 62 18.96 -1.37 -2.72
C GLY A 62 20.06 -0.29 -2.77
N HIS A 63 19.80 0.84 -3.42
CA HIS A 63 20.72 1.97 -3.56
C HIS A 63 19.98 3.31 -3.56
N ASN A 64 20.72 4.41 -3.45
CA ASN A 64 20.16 5.75 -3.64
C ASN A 64 20.02 6.04 -5.13
N THR A 65 18.89 6.60 -5.52
CA THR A 65 18.69 7.15 -6.87
C THR A 65 19.36 8.51 -6.99
N ASP A 66 20.03 8.75 -8.12
CA ASP A 66 20.60 10.05 -8.43
C ASP A 66 19.52 11.11 -8.67
N LEU A 67 19.79 12.36 -8.28
CA LEU A 67 18.83 13.46 -8.36
C LEU A 67 18.54 13.86 -9.82
N GLU A 68 19.56 13.81 -10.68
CA GLU A 68 19.43 14.09 -12.12
C GLU A 68 18.42 13.13 -12.79
N VAL A 69 18.44 11.86 -12.40
CA VAL A 69 17.52 10.82 -12.90
C VAL A 69 16.06 11.13 -12.49
N LEU A 70 15.84 11.76 -11.33
CA LEU A 70 14.50 12.18 -10.90
C LEU A 70 14.00 13.44 -11.64
N GLU A 71 14.89 14.37 -11.97
CA GLU A 71 14.55 15.56 -12.74
C GLU A 71 14.10 15.20 -14.16
N ASP A 72 14.83 14.29 -14.81
CA ASP A 72 14.46 13.74 -16.12
C ASP A 72 13.09 13.05 -16.10
N ALA A 73 12.81 12.27 -15.04
CA ALA A 73 11.51 11.63 -14.83
C ALA A 73 10.35 12.64 -14.80
N THR A 74 10.58 13.78 -14.13
CA THR A 74 9.58 14.82 -13.91
C THR A 74 9.28 15.57 -15.20
N ASN A 75 10.33 15.92 -15.94
CA ASN A 75 10.22 16.54 -17.26
C ASN A 75 9.50 15.62 -18.25
N LEU A 76 9.75 14.31 -18.17
CA LEU A 76 9.12 13.34 -19.04
C LEU A 76 7.63 13.14 -18.73
N ALA A 77 7.29 12.94 -17.45
CA ALA A 77 5.91 12.74 -17.01
C ALA A 77 5.02 13.97 -17.32
N SER A 78 5.62 15.16 -17.36
CA SER A 78 4.92 16.41 -17.71
C SER A 78 4.82 16.62 -19.23
N THR A 79 5.83 16.23 -20.01
CA THR A 79 5.88 16.53 -21.45
C THR A 79 5.19 15.47 -22.33
N GLN A 80 5.10 14.21 -21.87
CA GLN A 80 4.69 13.08 -22.71
C GLN A 80 3.47 12.30 -22.19
N SER A 81 2.67 12.89 -21.31
CA SER A 81 1.46 12.24 -20.80
C SER A 81 0.36 12.18 -21.87
N THR A 82 0.32 11.09 -22.65
CA THR A 82 -0.80 10.74 -23.55
C THR A 82 -2.02 10.21 -22.78
N LEU A 83 -1.97 10.24 -21.44
CA LEU A 83 -3.02 9.73 -20.57
C LEU A 83 -4.35 10.46 -20.76
N GLY A 84 -4.30 11.74 -21.18
CA GLY A 84 -5.49 12.55 -21.50
C GLY A 84 -6.28 12.04 -22.70
N GLU A 85 -5.64 11.32 -23.62
CA GLU A 85 -6.27 10.78 -24.84
C GLU A 85 -7.19 9.58 -24.54
N ILE A 86 -6.89 8.85 -23.47
CA ILE A 86 -7.75 7.76 -22.99
C ILE A 86 -8.98 8.36 -22.33
N THR A 87 -10.19 8.00 -22.76
CA THR A 87 -11.42 8.61 -22.24
C THR A 87 -11.83 8.10 -20.86
N GLU A 88 -11.72 6.79 -20.62
CA GLU A 88 -12.13 6.16 -19.36
C GLU A 88 -11.06 6.28 -18.26
N LEU A 89 -11.43 6.83 -17.09
CA LEU A 89 -10.52 7.00 -15.95
C LEU A 89 -9.86 5.70 -15.48
N ARG A 90 -10.63 4.61 -15.37
CA ARG A 90 -10.10 3.28 -15.02
C ARG A 90 -9.04 2.78 -15.99
N ARG A 91 -9.17 3.10 -17.29
CA ARG A 91 -8.17 2.74 -18.30
C ARG A 91 -6.95 3.62 -18.23
N ARG A 92 -7.09 4.91 -17.89
CA ARG A 92 -5.95 5.78 -17.57
C ARG A 92 -5.13 5.21 -16.40
N LEU A 93 -5.82 4.79 -15.34
CA LEU A 93 -5.14 4.19 -14.19
C LEU A 93 -4.35 2.94 -14.59
N ILE A 94 -4.96 2.05 -15.37
CA ILE A 94 -4.30 0.85 -15.88
C ILE A 94 -3.13 1.20 -16.80
N ALA A 95 -3.28 2.20 -17.66
CA ALA A 95 -2.22 2.70 -18.53
C ALA A 95 -1.02 3.25 -17.75
N ALA A 96 -1.26 3.99 -16.66
CA ALA A 96 -0.18 4.46 -15.79
C ALA A 96 0.63 3.31 -15.19
N LEU A 97 -0.05 2.25 -14.72
CA LEU A 97 0.61 1.05 -14.21
C LEU A 97 1.32 0.24 -15.30
N ALA A 98 0.71 0.14 -16.49
CA ALA A 98 1.33 -0.52 -17.63
C ALA A 98 2.60 0.21 -18.10
N HIS A 99 2.59 1.55 -18.04
CA HIS A 99 3.75 2.36 -18.35
C HIS A 99 4.91 2.06 -17.41
N HIS A 100 4.66 1.92 -16.10
CA HIS A 100 5.69 1.48 -15.15
C HIS A 100 6.31 0.14 -15.57
N TYR A 101 5.50 -0.86 -15.90
CA TYR A 101 5.99 -2.16 -16.34
C TYR A 101 6.88 -2.01 -17.57
N HIS A 102 6.43 -1.22 -18.55
CA HIS A 102 7.17 -0.99 -19.79
C HIS A 102 8.53 -0.31 -19.54
N LEU A 103 8.55 0.78 -18.76
CA LEU A 103 9.78 1.51 -18.43
C LEU A 103 10.83 0.60 -17.78
N VAL A 104 10.43 -0.26 -16.86
CA VAL A 104 11.37 -1.17 -16.20
C VAL A 104 11.88 -2.27 -17.15
N GLN A 105 11.07 -2.70 -18.12
CA GLN A 105 11.41 -3.81 -19.02
C GLN A 105 12.19 -3.37 -20.25
N THR A 106 12.00 -2.15 -20.76
CA THR A 106 12.64 -1.68 -21.99
C THR A 106 13.93 -0.91 -21.77
N GLN A 107 14.11 -0.34 -20.57
CA GLN A 107 15.30 0.43 -20.27
C GLN A 107 16.48 -0.51 -19.93
N PRO A 108 17.71 -0.19 -20.37
CA PRO A 108 18.90 -0.96 -19.98
C PRO A 108 19.04 -0.97 -18.45
N LEU A 109 19.63 -2.02 -17.84
CA LEU A 109 19.87 -2.08 -16.40
C LEU A 109 20.80 -0.91 -15.98
N SER A 110 20.21 0.24 -15.64
CA SER A 110 20.89 1.35 -15.01
C SER A 110 20.27 1.63 -13.67
N ASP A 111 21.12 2.05 -12.74
CA ASP A 111 20.72 2.46 -11.41
C ASP A 111 19.67 3.59 -11.51
N GLY A 112 18.54 3.46 -10.80
CA GLY A 112 17.51 4.49 -10.72
C GLY A 112 16.28 4.38 -11.63
N ILE A 113 16.20 3.46 -12.60
CA ILE A 113 15.00 3.30 -13.46
C ILE A 113 13.76 2.91 -12.66
N GLY A 114 13.92 2.03 -11.66
CA GLY A 114 12.80 1.64 -10.79
C GLY A 114 12.20 2.85 -10.07
N ALA A 115 13.04 3.68 -9.48
CA ALA A 115 12.62 4.92 -8.83
C ALA A 115 11.98 5.91 -9.80
N MET A 116 12.55 6.07 -11.00
CA MET A 116 11.97 6.87 -12.06
C MET A 116 10.57 6.38 -12.44
N ALA A 117 10.40 5.09 -12.70
CA ALA A 117 9.11 4.50 -13.07
C ALA A 117 8.05 4.72 -11.96
N ARG A 118 8.43 4.58 -10.68
CA ARG A 118 7.54 4.87 -9.55
C ARG A 118 7.17 6.36 -9.47
N LEU A 119 8.11 7.26 -9.73
CA LEU A 119 7.85 8.71 -9.78
C LEU A 119 6.92 9.08 -10.94
N VAL A 120 7.12 8.49 -12.12
CA VAL A 120 6.23 8.68 -13.27
C VAL A 120 4.80 8.22 -12.95
N VAL A 121 4.63 7.06 -12.28
CA VAL A 121 3.30 6.63 -11.80
C VAL A 121 2.70 7.60 -10.80
N HIS A 122 3.50 8.10 -9.85
CA HIS A 122 3.05 9.10 -8.89
C HIS A 122 2.51 10.35 -9.61
N MET A 123 3.22 10.84 -10.62
CA MET A 123 2.78 12.00 -11.41
C MET A 123 1.51 11.70 -12.22
N HIS A 124 1.44 10.53 -12.86
CA HIS A 124 0.24 10.09 -13.57
C HIS A 124 -0.97 10.04 -12.66
N PHE A 125 -0.83 9.43 -11.48
CA PHE A 125 -1.89 9.38 -10.46
C PHE A 125 -2.32 10.76 -9.98
N ALA A 126 -1.39 11.72 -9.86
CA ALA A 126 -1.73 13.11 -9.53
C ALA A 126 -2.56 13.76 -10.66
N GLN A 127 -2.16 13.57 -11.92
CA GLN A 127 -2.86 14.11 -13.10
C GLN A 127 -4.30 13.58 -13.23
N ILE A 128 -4.56 12.33 -12.84
CA ILE A 128 -5.89 11.71 -12.91
C ILE A 128 -6.70 11.82 -11.62
N GLY A 129 -6.24 12.58 -10.63
CA GLY A 129 -6.99 12.85 -9.40
C GLY A 129 -7.02 11.70 -8.39
N MET A 130 -6.00 10.82 -8.38
CA MET A 130 -5.90 9.70 -7.43
C MET A 130 -5.26 10.09 -6.10
N HIS A 131 -4.90 11.37 -5.92
CA HIS A 131 -4.31 11.91 -4.69
C HIS A 131 -3.15 11.07 -4.12
N PRO A 132 -2.12 10.72 -4.92
CA PRO A 132 -0.97 9.92 -4.48
C PRO A 132 -0.10 10.65 -3.44
N HIS A 133 -0.45 11.87 -3.08
CA HIS A 133 0.14 12.64 -2.01
C HIS A 133 -0.51 12.37 -0.63
N LEU A 134 -1.48 11.46 -0.53
CA LEU A 134 -2.12 11.03 0.73
C LEU A 134 -1.86 9.56 1.10
N TRP A 135 -1.20 8.81 0.23
CA TRP A 135 -0.88 7.40 0.41
C TRP A 135 0.38 7.05 -0.39
N SER A 136 1.11 6.00 0.00
CA SER A 136 2.46 5.74 -0.52
C SER A 136 2.54 4.42 -1.28
N LEU A 137 2.52 4.50 -2.62
CA LEU A 137 2.76 3.33 -3.47
C LEU A 137 4.16 2.70 -3.24
N PRO A 138 5.28 3.48 -3.20
CA PRO A 138 6.59 2.91 -2.93
C PRO A 138 6.66 2.17 -1.59
N ARG A 139 5.99 2.65 -0.54
CA ARG A 139 5.93 1.95 0.75
C ARG A 139 5.28 0.58 0.61
N GLY A 140 4.13 0.50 -0.05
CA GLY A 140 3.43 -0.76 -0.28
C GLY A 140 4.28 -1.76 -1.08
N ILE A 141 4.98 -1.28 -2.11
CA ILE A 141 5.93 -2.09 -2.89
C ILE A 141 7.09 -2.57 -2.03
N ALA A 142 7.68 -1.70 -1.19
CA ALA A 142 8.78 -2.08 -0.30
C ALA A 142 8.37 -3.20 0.68
N CYS A 143 7.13 -3.18 1.16
CA CYS A 143 6.58 -4.25 2.02
C CYS A 143 6.42 -5.59 1.28
N ARG A 144 6.20 -5.56 -0.04
CA ARG A 144 5.98 -6.72 -0.91
C ARG A 144 7.07 -6.83 -1.97
N ARG A 145 8.30 -6.48 -1.60
CA ARG A 145 9.43 -6.30 -2.53
C ARG A 145 9.72 -7.55 -3.35
N GLU A 146 9.66 -8.73 -2.72
CA GLU A 146 9.88 -10.01 -3.40
C GLU A 146 8.80 -10.31 -4.44
N GLU A 147 7.53 -10.06 -4.11
CA GLU A 147 6.41 -10.22 -5.03
C GLU A 147 6.49 -9.23 -6.19
N TYR A 148 6.91 -7.98 -5.92
CA TYR A 148 7.12 -6.96 -6.95
C TYR A 148 8.23 -7.37 -7.94
N HIS A 149 9.37 -7.82 -7.43
CA HIS A 149 10.47 -8.32 -8.29
C HIS A 149 10.05 -9.57 -9.06
N ALA A 150 9.27 -10.47 -8.46
CA ALA A 150 8.72 -11.64 -9.14
C ALA A 150 7.72 -11.26 -10.25
N ALA A 151 6.84 -10.27 -10.00
CA ALA A 151 5.89 -9.77 -10.98
C ALA A 151 6.57 -9.08 -12.18
N LEU A 152 7.75 -8.49 -11.97
CA LEU A 152 8.61 -7.97 -13.04
C LEU A 152 9.44 -9.05 -13.75
N GLY A 153 9.50 -10.27 -13.21
CA GLY A 153 10.33 -11.36 -13.74
C GLY A 153 11.82 -11.20 -13.41
N LEU A 154 12.15 -10.49 -12.32
CA LEU A 154 13.53 -10.22 -11.87
C LEU A 154 14.08 -11.30 -10.91
N THR A 155 13.26 -12.25 -10.46
CA THR A 155 13.69 -13.32 -9.55
C THR A 155 14.40 -14.44 -10.30
N GLY A 156 15.72 -14.50 -10.17
CA GLY A 156 16.55 -15.71 -10.26
C GLY A 156 16.18 -16.74 -11.34
N SER A 157 16.52 -16.46 -12.59
CA SER A 157 16.87 -17.52 -13.54
C SER A 157 17.81 -16.99 -14.62
N GLU A 158 19.02 -17.52 -14.65
CA GLU A 158 19.97 -17.47 -15.77
C GLU A 158 19.49 -18.28 -17.01
N GLN A 159 18.22 -18.67 -17.07
CA GLN A 159 17.63 -19.28 -18.25
C GLN A 159 16.93 -18.22 -19.10
N GLY A 160 17.69 -17.68 -20.05
CA GLY A 160 17.19 -17.26 -21.36
C GLY A 160 16.17 -16.13 -21.35
N ARG A 161 16.67 -14.88 -21.42
CA ARG A 161 16.03 -13.87 -22.28
C ARG A 161 16.08 -14.40 -23.71
N GLN A 162 15.13 -15.26 -24.08
CA GLN A 162 14.87 -15.61 -25.47
C GLN A 162 14.06 -14.48 -26.09
N PRO A 163 14.59 -13.77 -27.10
CA PRO A 163 13.78 -12.87 -27.88
C PRO A 163 12.86 -13.73 -28.76
N TYR A 164 11.60 -13.33 -28.91
CA TYR A 164 10.58 -13.98 -29.74
C TYR A 164 9.89 -15.21 -29.12
N GLY A 165 8.82 -14.94 -28.36
CA GLY A 165 7.96 -15.94 -27.76
C GLY A 165 6.56 -15.44 -27.37
N GLY A 166 5.88 -14.74 -28.30
CA GLY A 166 4.42 -14.55 -28.34
C GLY A 166 3.86 -13.38 -27.52
N PHE A 167 3.29 -12.38 -28.20
CA PHE A 167 2.53 -11.26 -27.63
C PHE A 167 1.59 -11.69 -26.47
N GLN A 168 0.96 -12.87 -26.57
CA GLN A 168 0.08 -13.44 -25.53
C GLN A 168 0.76 -13.74 -24.18
N ARG A 169 2.06 -14.05 -24.14
CA ARG A 169 2.81 -14.27 -22.89
C ARG A 169 3.14 -12.95 -22.21
N THR A 170 3.47 -11.93 -22.99
CA THR A 170 3.78 -10.58 -22.49
C THR A 170 2.53 -9.89 -21.95
N ASP A 171 1.38 -10.05 -22.60
CA ASP A 171 0.11 -9.48 -22.13
C ASP A 171 -0.34 -10.10 -20.81
N LYS A 172 -0.18 -11.42 -20.64
CA LYS A 172 -0.53 -12.09 -19.39
C LYS A 172 0.36 -11.65 -18.23
N ALA A 173 1.66 -11.49 -18.47
CA ALA A 173 2.60 -10.98 -17.45
C ALA A 173 2.27 -9.54 -17.06
N LEU A 174 2.01 -8.68 -18.05
CA LEU A 174 1.59 -7.30 -17.84
C LEU A 174 0.29 -7.21 -17.03
N LEU A 175 -0.75 -7.96 -17.41
CA LEU A 175 -2.02 -7.98 -16.68
C LEU A 175 -1.86 -8.50 -15.24
N GLY A 176 -0.98 -9.50 -15.03
CA GLY A 176 -0.62 -9.99 -13.70
C GLY A 176 0.07 -8.92 -12.85
N PHE A 177 1.02 -8.19 -13.43
CA PHE A 177 1.69 -7.07 -12.78
C PHE A 177 0.70 -5.94 -12.43
N ILE A 178 -0.19 -5.57 -13.35
CA ILE A 178 -1.21 -4.54 -13.11
C ILE A 178 -2.13 -4.97 -11.96
N ALA A 179 -2.57 -6.23 -11.92
CA ALA A 179 -3.39 -6.73 -10.83
C ALA A 179 -2.67 -6.65 -9.48
N PHE A 180 -1.38 -7.04 -9.43
CA PHE A 180 -0.54 -6.90 -8.24
C PHE A 180 -0.42 -5.43 -7.79
N MET A 181 -0.10 -4.52 -8.71
CA MET A 181 0.05 -3.10 -8.39
C MET A 181 -1.27 -2.49 -7.87
N LEU A 182 -2.41 -2.88 -8.44
CA LEU A 182 -3.73 -2.49 -7.94
C LEU A 182 -3.97 -2.97 -6.51
N ASP A 183 -3.59 -4.21 -6.20
CA ASP A 183 -3.71 -4.75 -4.83
C ASP A 183 -2.87 -3.95 -3.85
N VAL A 184 -1.62 -3.62 -4.21
CA VAL A 184 -0.75 -2.75 -3.40
C VAL A 184 -1.40 -1.37 -3.20
N CYS A 185 -1.92 -0.74 -4.26
CA CYS A 185 -2.62 0.55 -4.15
C CYS A 185 -3.82 0.47 -3.20
N HIS A 186 -4.62 -0.59 -3.28
CA HIS A 186 -5.77 -0.78 -2.38
C HIS A 186 -5.33 -0.91 -0.92
N GLU A 187 -4.31 -1.72 -0.64
CA GLU A 187 -3.77 -1.90 0.71
C GLU A 187 -3.26 -0.58 1.30
N GLU A 188 -2.56 0.22 0.50
CA GLU A 188 -2.04 1.52 0.92
C GLU A 188 -3.14 2.54 1.21
N VAL A 189 -4.16 2.62 0.35
CA VAL A 189 -5.29 3.53 0.54
C VAL A 189 -6.16 3.10 1.72
N ASP A 190 -6.40 1.80 1.90
CA ASP A 190 -7.14 1.26 3.04
C ASP A 190 -6.40 1.51 4.35
N TYR A 191 -5.08 1.33 4.33
CA TYR A 191 -4.23 1.64 5.47
C TYR A 191 -4.34 3.11 5.88
N MET A 192 -4.18 4.04 4.92
CA MET A 192 -4.28 5.47 5.19
C MET A 192 -5.68 5.86 5.64
N SER A 193 -6.73 5.29 5.03
CA SER A 193 -8.12 5.52 5.44
C SER A 193 -8.39 5.05 6.86
N ALA A 194 -7.87 3.89 7.25
CA ALA A 194 -8.01 3.36 8.61
C ALA A 194 -7.23 4.21 9.64
N ALA A 195 -6.05 4.68 9.27
CA ALA A 195 -5.19 5.44 10.15
C ALA A 195 -5.65 6.88 10.36
N LEU A 196 -6.23 7.50 9.33
CA LEU A 196 -6.82 8.85 9.38
C LEU A 196 -8.28 8.85 9.87
N ASN A 197 -8.86 7.68 10.13
CA ASN A 197 -10.18 7.61 10.77
C ASN A 197 -10.16 8.39 12.10
N ARG A 198 -11.19 9.23 12.33
CA ARG A 198 -11.25 10.16 13.48
C ARG A 198 -10.90 9.53 14.83
N ARG A 199 -11.38 8.31 15.09
CA ARG A 199 -11.10 7.60 16.35
C ARG A 199 -9.61 7.21 16.44
N LYS A 200 -9.08 6.60 15.38
CA LYS A 200 -7.69 6.16 15.31
C LYS A 200 -6.71 7.33 15.30
N LEU A 201 -7.04 8.41 14.61
CA LEU A 201 -6.26 9.64 14.62
C LEU A 201 -6.18 10.23 16.03
N ARG A 202 -7.31 10.30 16.76
CA ARG A 202 -7.32 10.74 18.17
C ARG A 202 -6.44 9.85 19.05
N GLU A 203 -6.62 8.54 18.97
CA GLU A 203 -5.80 7.56 19.72
C GLU A 203 -4.30 7.76 19.41
N SER A 204 -3.93 7.91 18.13
CA SER A 204 -2.56 8.10 17.67
C SER A 204 -1.96 9.39 18.20
N VAL A 205 -2.66 10.52 18.03
CA VAL A 205 -2.21 11.84 18.50
C VAL A 205 -2.03 11.82 20.02
N THR A 206 -3.02 11.37 20.78
CA THR A 206 -2.92 11.28 22.23
C THR A 206 -1.75 10.40 22.66
N ASN A 207 -1.59 9.22 22.05
CA ASN A 207 -0.47 8.34 22.35
C ASN A 207 0.89 9.00 22.03
N ALA A 208 0.98 9.71 20.92
CA ALA A 208 2.20 10.38 20.51
C ALA A 208 2.63 11.46 21.49
N PHE A 209 1.71 12.30 21.94
CA PHE A 209 1.98 13.34 22.94
C PHE A 209 2.35 12.77 24.32
N ASN A 210 1.91 11.54 24.63
CA ASN A 210 2.24 10.86 25.90
C ASN A 210 3.56 10.09 25.88
N THR A 211 3.97 9.56 24.72
CA THR A 211 5.06 8.56 24.64
C THR A 211 6.31 9.05 23.91
N ASN A 212 6.21 10.10 23.11
CA ASN A 212 7.31 10.57 22.29
C ASN A 212 8.32 11.37 23.12
N SER A 213 9.51 10.79 23.33
CA SER A 213 10.57 11.40 24.12
C SER A 213 10.97 12.79 23.62
N ARG A 214 10.95 13.05 22.31
CA ARG A 214 11.26 14.38 21.76
C ARG A 214 10.29 15.47 22.22
N LEU A 215 9.00 15.13 22.38
CA LEU A 215 8.00 16.09 22.87
C LEU A 215 8.21 16.35 24.36
N THR A 216 8.45 15.28 25.11
CA THR A 216 8.72 15.35 26.55
C THR A 216 10.01 16.12 26.86
N GLU A 217 11.10 15.86 26.13
CA GLU A 217 12.39 16.55 26.25
C GLU A 217 12.29 18.04 25.93
N ALA A 218 11.43 18.41 24.97
CA ALA A 218 11.13 19.81 24.67
C ALA A 218 10.13 20.46 25.66
N GLY A 219 9.67 19.69 26.66
CA GLY A 219 8.71 20.11 27.67
C GLY A 219 7.33 20.47 27.10
N ILE A 220 6.92 19.79 26.03
CA ILE A 220 5.55 19.87 25.53
C ILE A 220 4.65 19.04 26.44
N ARG A 221 3.54 19.65 26.84
CA ARG A 221 2.52 19.05 27.68
C ARG A 221 1.59 18.14 26.87
N ALA A 222 1.19 17.01 27.44
CA ALA A 222 0.29 16.07 26.76
C ALA A 222 -1.12 16.64 26.58
N GLU A 223 -1.51 17.61 27.42
CA GLU A 223 -2.76 18.35 27.37
C GLU A 223 -2.94 19.17 26.08
N ILE A 224 -1.88 19.34 25.28
CA ILE A 224 -1.94 19.96 23.95
C ILE A 224 -2.59 19.04 22.91
N ALA A 225 -2.65 17.73 23.14
CA ALA A 225 -3.14 16.76 22.16
C ALA A 225 -4.54 17.07 21.58
N PRO A 226 -5.56 17.53 22.36
CA PRO A 226 -6.86 17.91 21.81
C PRO A 226 -6.80 19.12 20.88
N ALA A 227 -6.00 20.14 21.21
CA ALA A 227 -5.78 21.31 20.36
C ALA A 227 -5.07 20.93 19.05
N PHE A 228 -4.08 20.05 19.13
CA PHE A 228 -3.40 19.54 17.94
C PHE A 228 -4.32 18.69 17.06
N LEU A 229 -5.19 17.86 17.66
CA LEU A 229 -6.20 17.11 16.91
C LEU A 229 -7.19 18.04 16.21
N ALA A 230 -7.64 19.11 16.88
CA ALA A 230 -8.50 20.12 16.26
C ALA A 230 -7.81 20.78 15.07
N LEU A 231 -6.53 21.15 15.22
CA LEU A 231 -5.72 21.71 14.12
C LEU A 231 -5.61 20.75 12.94
N LEU A 232 -5.38 19.46 13.17
CA LEU A 232 -5.28 18.46 12.10
C LEU A 232 -6.61 18.30 11.32
N ILE A 233 -7.74 18.37 12.02
CA ILE A 233 -9.08 18.23 11.41
C ILE A 233 -9.45 19.50 10.64
N GLN A 234 -9.13 20.68 11.18
CA GLN A 234 -9.52 21.97 10.62
C GLN A 234 -8.52 22.53 9.59
N GLY A 235 -7.27 22.05 9.60
CA GLY A 235 -6.19 22.50 8.70
C GLY A 235 -5.50 23.77 9.18
N ALA A 236 -6.27 24.75 9.64
CA ALA A 236 -5.81 25.97 10.27
C ALA A 236 -6.69 26.34 11.46
N LEU A 237 -6.12 27.02 12.45
CA LEU A 237 -6.85 27.51 13.62
C LEU A 237 -6.31 28.87 14.07
N PRO A 238 -7.18 29.82 14.49
CA PRO A 238 -6.73 31.03 15.15
C PRO A 238 -5.92 30.70 16.41
N ARG A 239 -4.85 31.47 16.67
CA ARG A 239 -4.01 31.25 17.86
C ARG A 239 -4.79 31.31 19.17
N SER A 240 -5.81 32.15 19.27
CA SER A 240 -6.71 32.24 20.42
C SER A 240 -7.50 30.94 20.62
N GLU A 241 -8.10 30.42 19.55
CA GLU A 241 -8.88 29.19 19.57
C GLU A 241 -8.02 27.96 19.89
N PHE A 242 -6.83 27.88 19.30
CA PHE A 242 -5.86 26.83 19.61
C PHE A 242 -5.53 26.81 21.10
N LYS A 243 -5.27 27.98 21.71
CA LYS A 243 -5.03 28.12 23.16
C LYS A 243 -6.23 27.64 23.98
N THR A 244 -7.45 28.00 23.57
CA THR A 244 -8.68 27.54 24.24
C THR A 244 -8.79 26.01 24.24
N PHE A 245 -8.50 25.35 23.11
CA PHE A 245 -8.57 23.89 23.04
C PHE A 245 -7.53 23.15 23.90
N THR A 246 -6.46 23.83 24.35
CA THR A 246 -5.50 23.21 25.27
C THR A 246 -6.07 23.01 26.67
N GLY A 247 -7.09 23.79 27.07
CA GLY A 247 -7.60 23.81 28.44
C GLY A 247 -6.59 24.30 29.50
N LEU A 248 -5.46 24.91 29.08
CA LEU A 248 -4.43 25.42 29.96
C LEU A 248 -4.67 26.89 30.32
N GLN A 249 -4.08 27.35 31.42
CA GLN A 249 -4.07 28.76 31.79
C GLN A 249 -3.40 29.61 30.68
N PRO A 250 -3.87 30.85 30.41
CA PRO A 250 -3.47 31.63 29.23
C PRO A 250 -1.96 31.78 29.03
N GLU A 251 -1.20 32.04 30.11
CA GLU A 251 0.26 32.18 30.07
C GLU A 251 0.93 30.85 29.67
N VAL A 252 0.49 29.74 30.28
CA VAL A 252 1.02 28.40 30.00
C VAL A 252 0.67 27.98 28.58
N ALA A 253 -0.56 28.26 28.12
CA ALA A 253 -1.00 27.99 26.76
C ALA A 253 -0.15 28.76 25.74
N SER A 254 0.16 30.04 26.00
CA SER A 254 1.04 30.82 25.12
C SER A 254 2.45 30.24 25.05
N ASN A 255 3.05 29.94 26.20
CA ASN A 255 4.38 29.32 26.27
C ASN A 255 4.44 27.98 25.54
N GLN A 256 3.39 27.16 25.61
CA GLN A 256 3.31 25.89 24.89
C GLN A 256 3.20 26.10 23.38
N VAL A 257 2.41 27.08 22.91
CA VAL A 257 2.37 27.42 21.48
C VAL A 257 3.75 27.87 20.97
N ASP A 258 4.47 28.70 21.71
CA ASP A 258 5.81 29.14 21.32
C ASP A 258 6.80 27.96 21.24
N ARG A 259 6.71 27.00 22.17
CA ARG A 259 7.48 25.74 22.09
C ARG A 259 7.14 24.91 20.86
N LEU A 260 5.86 24.78 20.51
CA LEU A 260 5.42 24.05 19.31
C LEU A 260 5.98 24.69 18.03
N ILE A 261 6.03 26.02 17.97
CA ILE A 261 6.60 26.78 16.85
C ILE A 261 8.11 26.59 16.79
N ASN A 262 8.82 26.69 17.93
CA ASN A 262 10.27 26.54 17.98
C ASN A 262 10.75 25.14 17.56
N ILE A 263 9.97 24.09 17.83
CA ILE A 263 10.27 22.72 17.39
C ILE A 263 9.87 22.51 15.92
N GLY A 264 9.07 23.42 15.35
CA GLY A 264 8.56 23.29 14.00
C GLY A 264 7.47 22.23 13.86
N LEU A 265 6.67 22.00 14.90
CA LEU A 265 5.42 21.22 14.80
C LEU A 265 4.29 22.04 14.20
N VAL A 266 4.36 23.34 14.47
CA VAL A 266 3.33 24.31 14.15
C VAL A 266 4.01 25.53 13.52
N MET A 267 3.36 26.13 12.53
CA MET A 267 3.76 27.39 11.91
C MET A 267 2.69 28.44 12.21
N SER A 268 3.14 29.63 12.56
CA SER A 268 2.32 30.84 12.59
C SER A 268 2.55 31.57 11.28
N LEU A 269 1.50 31.87 10.52
CA LEU A 269 1.63 32.86 9.46
C LEU A 269 1.65 34.25 10.09
N PRO A 270 2.55 35.16 9.66
CA PRO A 270 2.37 36.58 9.96
C PRO A 270 1.03 37.01 9.35
N SER A 271 0.21 37.70 10.14
CA SER A 271 -0.95 38.39 9.62
C SER A 271 -0.43 39.53 8.76
N ASP A 272 -0.50 39.44 7.43
CA ASP A 272 -0.26 40.62 6.60
C ASP A 272 -1.05 40.64 5.28
N VAL A 273 -1.80 41.75 5.18
CA VAL A 273 -2.35 42.45 4.00
C VAL A 273 -3.51 41.81 3.23
N SER A 274 -4.72 41.98 3.76
CA SER A 274 -5.83 42.51 2.92
C SER A 274 -6.84 43.31 3.75
N LEU A 275 -6.81 44.63 3.51
CA LEU A 275 -7.89 45.62 3.58
C LEU A 275 -8.73 45.74 4.87
N LEU A 276 -8.42 46.84 5.57
CA LEU A 276 -9.30 47.77 6.28
C LEU A 276 -10.36 47.21 7.25
N GLU A 277 -10.23 47.75 8.47
CA GLU A 277 -11.19 47.91 9.56
C GLU A 277 -11.18 46.87 10.69
N ASP A 278 -10.94 47.47 11.86
CA ASP A 278 -11.28 47.10 13.22
C ASP A 278 -10.25 46.43 14.13
N GLU A 279 -10.09 47.10 15.28
CA GLU A 279 -9.14 46.91 16.35
C GLU A 279 -9.24 45.53 17.02
N ALA A 280 -8.09 45.09 17.54
CA ALA A 280 -7.94 44.16 18.65
C ALA A 280 -8.26 42.67 18.39
N THR A 281 -7.55 42.06 17.44
CA THR A 281 -7.06 40.68 17.66
C THR A 281 -5.78 40.43 16.87
N ASN A 282 -4.70 40.10 17.58
CA ASN A 282 -3.47 39.56 17.00
C ASN A 282 -3.72 38.10 16.56
N THR A 283 -4.59 37.91 15.56
CA THR A 283 -4.99 36.60 15.03
C THR A 283 -4.07 36.22 13.87
N SER A 284 -2.88 35.77 14.22
CA SER A 284 -2.10 34.94 13.32
C SER A 284 -2.68 33.52 13.36
N ASP A 285 -3.01 32.99 12.18
CA ASP A 285 -3.47 31.62 12.06
C ASP A 285 -2.32 30.65 12.28
N ILE A 286 -2.65 29.59 13.00
CA ILE A 286 -1.79 28.46 13.28
C ILE A 286 -2.05 27.36 12.25
N ARG A 287 -0.99 26.82 11.65
CA ARG A 287 -1.03 25.69 10.70
C ARG A 287 0.00 24.63 11.06
N CYS A 288 -0.17 23.41 10.55
CA CYS A 288 0.88 22.39 10.64
C CYS A 288 2.06 22.73 9.71
N SER A 289 3.26 22.89 10.28
CA SER A 289 4.47 23.30 9.56
C SER A 289 5.15 22.14 8.81
N GLY A 290 4.96 20.91 9.26
CA GLY A 290 5.51 19.73 8.59
C GLY A 290 6.87 19.28 9.10
N LEU A 291 7.15 19.42 10.40
CA LEU A 291 8.23 18.67 11.04
C LEU A 291 7.69 17.70 12.11
N MET A 292 6.96 16.69 11.67
CA MET A 292 6.76 15.48 12.48
C MET A 292 7.50 14.31 11.85
N SER A 293 8.84 14.45 11.80
CA SER A 293 9.77 13.32 11.65
C SER A 293 9.65 12.30 12.80
N SER A 294 8.86 12.61 13.84
CA SER A 294 8.55 11.64 14.88
C SER A 294 7.62 10.56 14.35
N ARG A 295 8.11 9.32 14.47
CA ARG A 295 7.40 8.05 14.29
C ARG A 295 6.11 7.88 15.09
N ALA A 296 5.79 8.83 15.98
CA ALA A 296 4.71 8.69 16.94
C ALA A 296 3.36 9.26 16.46
N VAL A 297 3.34 10.36 15.69
CA VAL A 297 2.08 11.05 15.35
C VAL A 297 1.50 10.56 14.03
N TRP A 298 2.36 10.36 13.03
CA TRP A 298 1.95 9.84 11.74
C TRP A 298 2.06 8.32 11.69
N PRO A 299 1.07 7.62 11.10
CA PRO A 299 1.02 6.17 11.07
C PRO A 299 2.26 5.52 10.43
N GLU A 300 2.88 6.21 9.48
CA GLU A 300 3.91 5.66 8.60
C GLU A 300 5.10 5.07 9.33
N ALA A 301 5.77 5.82 10.22
CA ALA A 301 7.12 5.42 10.61
C ALA A 301 7.18 4.42 11.79
N ALA A 302 6.09 4.21 12.53
CA ALA A 302 5.96 3.06 13.44
C ALA A 302 5.57 1.77 12.68
N THR A 303 4.85 1.91 11.57
CA THR A 303 4.33 0.76 10.80
C THR A 303 5.31 0.31 9.73
N PHE A 304 6.14 1.19 9.18
CA PHE A 304 7.22 0.86 8.25
C PHE A 304 8.10 -0.26 8.81
N ARG A 305 8.45 -0.18 10.10
CA ARG A 305 9.20 -1.23 10.79
C ARG A 305 8.40 -2.52 10.96
N LYS A 306 7.12 -2.43 11.37
CA LYS A 306 6.22 -3.59 11.45
C LYS A 306 5.99 -4.29 10.10
N CYS A 307 6.07 -3.55 9.00
CA CYS A 307 5.96 -4.09 7.65
C CYS A 307 7.25 -4.79 7.21
N LEU A 308 8.42 -4.27 7.55
CA LEU A 308 9.71 -4.98 7.38
C LEU A 308 9.78 -6.24 8.25
N ASP A 309 9.13 -6.21 9.42
CA ASP A 309 9.05 -7.34 10.35
C ASP A 309 7.93 -8.34 10.01
N LYS A 310 7.05 -8.05 9.03
CA LYS A 310 6.05 -9.01 8.56
C LYS A 310 6.75 -10.05 7.69
N PRO A 311 6.61 -11.36 7.99
CA PRO A 311 7.06 -12.39 7.05
C PRO A 311 6.33 -12.18 5.72
N PRO A 312 6.98 -12.45 4.57
CA PRO A 312 6.37 -12.23 3.25
C PRO A 312 5.02 -12.92 3.22
N THR A 313 3.94 -12.12 3.18
CA THR A 313 2.58 -12.65 3.05
C THR A 313 2.32 -13.01 1.60
N ALA A 314 3.10 -13.95 1.07
CA ALA A 314 2.72 -14.67 -0.13
C ALA A 314 1.70 -15.74 0.28
N LYS A 315 0.42 -15.37 0.37
CA LYS A 315 -0.59 -16.27 -0.20
C LYS A 315 -0.67 -15.88 -1.68
N PRO A 316 -0.21 -16.74 -2.62
CA PRO A 316 -0.44 -16.50 -4.04
C PRO A 316 -1.95 -16.34 -4.29
N PRO A 317 -2.37 -15.72 -5.42
CA PRO A 317 -3.78 -15.53 -5.72
C PRO A 317 -4.53 -16.82 -5.43
N SER A 318 -5.61 -16.71 -4.66
CA SER A 318 -6.48 -17.82 -4.33
C SER A 318 -6.96 -18.47 -5.62
N ARG A 319 -6.22 -19.49 -6.04
CA ARG A 319 -6.76 -20.57 -6.84
C ARG A 319 -7.85 -21.15 -5.95
N LYS A 320 -9.11 -20.99 -6.35
CA LYS A 320 -10.19 -21.84 -5.84
C LYS A 320 -9.77 -23.27 -6.11
N ASP A 321 -9.12 -23.89 -5.14
CA ASP A 321 -8.92 -25.31 -5.00
C ASP A 321 -8.89 -25.53 -3.47
N GLU A 322 -10.08 -25.64 -2.89
CA GLU A 322 -10.23 -26.36 -1.62
C GLU A 322 -9.65 -27.76 -1.83
N ARG A 323 -8.44 -27.99 -1.31
CA ARG A 323 -7.76 -29.28 -1.39
C ARG A 323 -8.19 -30.16 -0.22
N SER A 324 -9.28 -30.84 -0.46
CA SER A 324 -9.84 -31.96 0.29
C SER A 324 -8.78 -33.04 0.55
N ALA A 325 -8.66 -33.52 1.79
CA ALA A 325 -7.95 -34.78 2.03
C ALA A 325 -8.77 -35.93 1.43
N LEU A 326 -8.12 -36.81 0.66
CA LEU A 326 -8.78 -38.00 0.12
C LEU A 326 -9.00 -39.02 1.26
N VAL A 327 -10.23 -39.50 1.42
CA VAL A 327 -10.60 -40.51 2.41
C VAL A 327 -11.25 -41.71 1.72
N ILE A 328 -11.08 -42.89 2.33
CA ILE A 328 -11.67 -44.14 1.84
C ILE A 328 -12.96 -44.42 2.60
N GLU A 329 -14.08 -44.30 1.91
CA GLU A 329 -15.40 -44.70 2.42
C GLU A 329 -15.63 -46.19 2.18
N THR A 330 -16.18 -46.90 3.17
CA THR A 330 -16.56 -48.31 3.05
C THR A 330 -18.07 -48.43 2.92
N ILE A 331 -18.53 -48.92 1.76
CA ILE A 331 -19.93 -49.18 1.46
C ILE A 331 -20.20 -50.66 1.70
N LYS A 332 -21.16 -50.98 2.58
CA LYS A 332 -21.69 -52.35 2.73
C LYS A 332 -22.88 -52.52 1.80
N LEU A 333 -22.86 -53.57 0.99
CA LEU A 333 -23.96 -53.94 0.11
C LEU A 333 -24.89 -54.95 0.82
N ASP A 334 -26.14 -55.03 0.38
CA ASP A 334 -27.19 -55.87 1.00
C ASP A 334 -26.86 -57.37 0.98
N ASN A 335 -25.94 -57.79 0.10
CA ASN A 335 -25.40 -59.15 0.03
C ASN A 335 -24.23 -59.42 1.00
N GLY A 336 -23.94 -58.49 1.92
CA GLY A 336 -22.86 -58.59 2.92
C GLY A 336 -21.47 -58.24 2.39
N SER A 337 -21.29 -57.99 1.09
CA SER A 337 -20.00 -57.60 0.51
C SER A 337 -19.67 -56.12 0.73
N LYS A 338 -18.38 -55.80 0.82
CA LYS A 338 -17.89 -54.42 1.02
C LYS A 338 -17.29 -53.87 -0.28
N ARG A 339 -17.52 -52.59 -0.55
CA ARG A 339 -16.82 -51.81 -1.59
C ARG A 339 -16.18 -50.59 -0.95
N TYR A 340 -15.03 -50.19 -1.49
CA TYR A 340 -14.22 -49.10 -0.98
C TYR A 340 -14.17 -47.99 -2.03
N ARG A 341 -14.54 -46.77 -1.68
CA ARG A 341 -14.61 -45.64 -2.60
C ARG A 341 -13.67 -44.55 -2.11
N VAL A 342 -12.80 -44.06 -2.99
CA VAL A 342 -11.89 -42.96 -2.67
C VAL A 342 -12.63 -41.65 -3.01
N VAL A 343 -12.82 -40.79 -2.01
CA VAL A 343 -13.62 -39.55 -2.11
C VAL A 343 -12.83 -38.33 -1.63
N ASP A 344 -13.14 -37.18 -2.24
CA ASP A 344 -12.70 -35.87 -1.75
C ASP A 344 -13.61 -35.44 -0.58
N LEU A 345 -13.03 -35.06 0.57
CA LEU A 345 -13.77 -34.36 1.63
C LEU A 345 -13.89 -32.85 1.33
N GLU A 346 -15.03 -32.42 0.78
CA GLU A 346 -15.41 -31.00 0.70
C GLU A 346 -16.46 -30.66 1.79
N GLU A 347 -16.52 -29.40 2.24
CA GLU A 347 -17.55 -28.93 3.17
C GLU A 347 -18.95 -29.05 2.54
N GLY A 348 -19.63 -30.17 2.80
CA GLY A 348 -21.04 -30.35 2.43
C GLY A 348 -21.42 -31.65 1.68
N GLY A 349 -20.48 -32.56 1.38
CA GLY A 349 -20.81 -33.89 0.86
C GLY A 349 -19.67 -34.64 0.16
N SER A 350 -19.81 -35.96 -0.01
CA SER A 350 -18.81 -36.86 -0.61
C SER A 350 -19.14 -37.19 -2.08
N ALA A 351 -18.31 -36.75 -3.03
CA ALA A 351 -18.35 -37.21 -4.42
C ALA A 351 -17.09 -38.03 -4.74
N SER A 352 -17.23 -39.26 -5.27
CA SER A 352 -16.04 -39.98 -5.76
C SER A 352 -15.77 -39.65 -7.19
N LYS A 353 -14.57 -39.17 -7.39
CA LYS A 353 -13.95 -38.95 -8.67
C LYS A 353 -12.85 -39.98 -8.97
N HIS A 354 -12.48 -40.81 -7.98
CA HIS A 354 -11.26 -41.63 -7.99
C HIS A 354 -11.49 -43.16 -8.02
N GLY A 355 -12.74 -43.61 -8.21
CA GLY A 355 -13.10 -45.00 -8.45
C GLY A 355 -13.64 -45.78 -7.23
N VAL A 356 -14.18 -46.97 -7.49
CA VAL A 356 -14.73 -47.89 -6.48
C VAL A 356 -14.04 -49.25 -6.60
N PHE A 357 -13.50 -49.73 -5.49
CA PHE A 357 -12.66 -50.92 -5.38
C PHE A 357 -13.36 -52.02 -4.58
N LYS A 358 -13.08 -53.28 -4.91
CA LYS A 358 -13.57 -54.44 -4.14
C LYS A 358 -12.65 -54.79 -2.99
N ILE A 359 -11.36 -54.45 -3.09
CA ILE A 359 -10.33 -54.75 -2.11
C ILE A 359 -9.82 -53.45 -1.50
N ARG A 360 -9.72 -53.39 -0.16
CA ARG A 360 -9.30 -52.17 0.55
C ARG A 360 -7.87 -51.76 0.20
N ALA A 361 -6.97 -52.73 0.10
CA ALA A 361 -5.56 -52.48 -0.22
C ALA A 361 -5.37 -51.77 -1.57
N GLU A 362 -6.22 -52.05 -2.57
CA GLU A 362 -6.18 -51.35 -3.87
C GLU A 362 -6.59 -49.88 -3.72
N ALA A 363 -7.62 -49.60 -2.91
CA ALA A 363 -8.04 -48.23 -2.61
C ALA A 363 -6.98 -47.48 -1.78
N ASP A 364 -6.29 -48.15 -0.86
CA ASP A 364 -5.21 -47.58 -0.06
C ASP A 364 -4.00 -47.18 -0.92
N VAL A 365 -3.63 -48.00 -1.92
CA VAL A 365 -2.56 -47.69 -2.87
C VAL A 365 -2.89 -46.45 -3.69
N VAL A 366 -4.10 -46.38 -4.25
CA VAL A 366 -4.56 -45.23 -5.05
C VAL A 366 -4.64 -43.96 -4.19
N CYS A 367 -5.19 -44.05 -2.97
CA CYS A 367 -5.26 -42.93 -2.04
C CYS A 367 -3.86 -42.43 -1.64
N SER A 368 -2.91 -43.34 -1.40
CA SER A 368 -1.54 -42.98 -1.01
C SER A 368 -0.76 -42.33 -2.16
N LEU A 369 -0.90 -42.83 -3.39
CA LEU A 369 -0.30 -42.24 -4.60
C LEU A 369 -0.81 -40.81 -4.85
N LEU A 370 -2.14 -40.62 -4.79
CA LEU A 370 -2.75 -39.31 -5.02
C LEU A 370 -2.38 -38.29 -3.92
N ASN A 371 -2.20 -38.74 -2.68
CA ASN A 371 -1.70 -37.88 -1.60
C ASN A 371 -0.19 -37.60 -1.70
N ALA A 372 0.61 -38.52 -2.27
CA ALA A 372 2.07 -38.37 -2.40
C ALA A 372 2.49 -37.38 -3.50
N GLU A 373 1.69 -37.21 -4.56
CA GLU A 373 1.95 -36.20 -5.60
C GLU A 373 1.78 -34.75 -5.11
N HIS A 374 1.30 -34.53 -3.87
CA HIS A 374 1.12 -33.20 -3.27
C HIS A 374 1.41 -33.18 -1.75
N PRO A 375 2.69 -33.13 -1.32
CA PRO A 375 3.04 -33.20 0.10
C PRO A 375 2.66 -31.92 0.89
N ARG A 376 2.12 -32.09 2.10
CA ARG A 376 1.91 -31.01 3.08
C ARG A 376 3.25 -30.58 3.70
N GLN A 377 3.53 -29.28 3.81
CA GLN A 377 4.56 -28.77 4.73
C GLN A 377 4.06 -28.95 6.17
N SER A 378 4.72 -29.80 6.95
CA SER A 378 4.41 -29.99 8.38
C SER A 378 5.12 -28.94 9.23
N GLY A 379 4.33 -28.11 9.91
CA GLY A 379 4.80 -27.21 10.97
C GLY A 379 5.13 -27.98 12.25
N VAL A 380 6.27 -27.63 12.85
CA VAL A 380 6.79 -28.16 14.12
C VAL A 380 5.82 -27.86 15.26
N GLY A 381 5.28 -28.91 15.88
CA GLY A 381 4.45 -28.84 17.07
C GLY A 381 5.27 -28.98 18.36
N ARG A 382 5.23 -27.93 19.17
CA ARG A 382 5.56 -27.90 20.61
C ARG A 382 4.90 -29.09 21.33
N ALA A 383 5.67 -29.84 22.12
CA ALA A 383 5.15 -30.71 23.15
C ALA A 383 5.81 -30.36 24.49
N SER A 384 4.98 -30.02 25.46
CA SER A 384 5.32 -29.82 26.87
C SER A 384 4.83 -31.01 27.71
N ALA A 385 5.72 -31.45 28.60
CA ALA A 385 5.53 -32.19 29.87
C ALA A 385 4.97 -33.63 29.85
N SER A 386 5.78 -34.60 30.30
CA SER A 386 5.66 -35.22 31.64
C SER A 386 6.57 -36.46 31.77
N SER A 387 7.52 -36.39 32.71
CA SER A 387 8.02 -37.45 33.63
C SER A 387 9.42 -37.10 34.11
#